data_AF-A0A524GIC8-F1
#
_entry.id   AF-A0A524GIC8-F1
#
_cell.length_a   1.000
_cell.length_b   1.000
_cell.length_c   1.000
_cell.angle_alpha   90.00
_cell.angle_beta   90.00
_cell.angle_gamma   90.00
#
_symmetry.space_group_name_H-M   'P 1'
#
loop_
_entity.id
_entity.type
_entity.pdbx_description
1 polymer ?
#
loop_
_entity_poly.entity_id
_entity_poly.type
_entity_poly.pdbx_seq_one_letter_code
_entity_poly.pdbx_strand_id
1 'polypeptide(L)'
;MDKQFINFWVDFLTNYMKTQEQMEDMSAWMEQGFKGFDELTELFQKSYGLDRLSESTANHLTMWEQSTKDFERSLTEYLSLMGVVPKQEHLELVEKYEALKEKSASQEETIVHLRQLIEGKQLDQKELHTGFETLIKKQSDDFNRLVETMGDIGAKEEPVKQKPSPGKKKATKTKVTKKASAK
;
A
#
# COMPACT_ATOMS: atom_id res chain seq x y z
N MET A 1 -20.31 -25.23 21.94
CA MET A 1 -19.58 -26.16 22.81
C MET A 1 -20.59 -27.04 23.49
N ASP A 2 -20.33 -28.34 23.55
CA ASP A 2 -21.21 -29.33 24.17
C ASP A 2 -20.83 -29.61 25.64
N LYS A 3 -21.74 -30.25 26.38
CA LYS A 3 -21.56 -30.55 27.80
C LYS A 3 -20.45 -31.58 28.05
N GLN A 4 -20.25 -32.53 27.13
CA GLN A 4 -19.27 -33.61 27.28
C GLN A 4 -17.87 -33.01 27.16
N PHE A 5 -17.65 -32.10 26.22
CA PHE A 5 -16.42 -31.30 26.11
C PHE A 5 -16.10 -30.52 27.38
N ILE A 6 -17.08 -29.85 28.00
CA ILE A 6 -16.84 -29.11 29.25
C ILE A 6 -16.48 -30.08 30.38
N ASN A 7 -17.17 -31.20 30.50
CA ASN A 7 -16.85 -32.22 31.50
C ASN A 7 -15.43 -32.76 31.32
N PHE A 8 -15.03 -33.03 30.08
CA PHE A 8 -13.66 -33.40 29.74
C PHE A 8 -12.67 -32.34 30.25
N TRP A 9 -12.89 -31.07 29.93
CA TRP A 9 -11.99 -29.98 30.35
C TRP A 9 -11.94 -29.77 31.85
N VAL A 10 -13.08 -29.90 32.54
CA VAL A 10 -13.12 -29.83 34.00
C VAL A 10 -12.29 -30.96 34.60
N ASP A 11 -12.50 -32.19 34.15
CA ASP A 11 -11.76 -33.34 34.67
C ASP A 11 -10.27 -33.27 34.28
N PHE A 12 -9.95 -32.80 33.07
CA PHE A 12 -8.58 -32.60 32.59
C PHE A 12 -7.85 -31.58 33.47
N LEU A 13 -8.43 -30.39 33.67
CA LEU A 13 -7.80 -29.31 34.43
C LEU A 13 -7.78 -29.54 35.96
N THR A 14 -8.62 -30.43 36.48
CA THR A 14 -8.70 -30.72 37.92
C THR A 14 -7.89 -31.95 38.33
N ASN A 15 -7.89 -33.01 37.53
CA ASN A 15 -7.21 -34.26 37.86
C ASN A 15 -5.75 -34.27 37.39
N TYR A 16 -5.44 -33.56 36.30
CA TYR A 16 -4.09 -33.46 35.77
C TYR A 16 -3.53 -32.08 36.17
N MET A 17 -2.68 -32.06 37.21
CA MET A 17 -2.06 -30.84 37.71
C MET A 17 -1.31 -30.13 36.58
N LYS A 18 -1.84 -28.97 36.14
CA LYS A 18 -1.35 -28.08 35.06
C LYS A 18 0.18 -28.04 34.94
N THR A 19 0.75 -29.02 34.26
CA THR A 19 2.17 -29.05 33.89
C THR A 19 2.24 -28.78 32.39
N GLN A 20 3.24 -28.04 31.92
CA GLN A 20 3.39 -27.75 30.48
C GLN A 20 3.39 -29.04 29.63
N GLU A 21 4.00 -30.09 30.16
CA GLU A 21 4.02 -31.45 29.62
C GLU A 21 2.62 -31.99 29.27
N GLN A 22 1.61 -31.72 30.10
CA GLN A 22 0.24 -32.22 29.85
C GLN A 22 -0.46 -31.53 28.68
N MET A 23 -0.11 -30.26 28.40
CA MET A 23 -0.61 -29.57 27.21
C MET A 23 0.07 -30.11 25.95
N GLU A 24 1.35 -30.49 26.04
CA GLU A 24 2.08 -31.15 24.95
C GLU A 24 1.53 -32.56 24.70
N ASP A 25 1.27 -33.34 25.75
CA ASP A 25 0.63 -34.65 25.67
C ASP A 25 -0.78 -34.58 25.07
N MET A 26 -1.57 -33.56 25.46
CA MET A 26 -2.89 -33.33 24.87
C MET A 26 -2.78 -32.99 23.37
N SER A 27 -1.82 -32.17 22.97
CA SER A 27 -1.57 -31.88 21.55
C SER A 27 -1.18 -33.14 20.78
N ALA A 28 -0.24 -33.93 21.32
CA ALA A 28 0.20 -35.17 20.70
C ALA A 28 -0.92 -36.22 20.62
N TRP A 29 -1.77 -36.32 21.64
CA TRP A 29 -2.94 -37.19 21.67
C TRP A 29 -3.95 -36.81 20.58
N MET A 30 -4.22 -35.51 20.39
CA MET A 30 -5.08 -35.03 19.29
C MET A 30 -4.48 -35.34 17.92
N GLU A 31 -3.16 -35.13 17.73
CA GLU A 31 -2.47 -35.45 16.48
C GLU A 31 -2.50 -36.95 16.14
N GLN A 32 -2.52 -37.82 17.15
CA GLN A 32 -2.63 -39.27 17.00
C GLN A 32 -4.09 -39.75 16.86
N GLY A 33 -5.05 -38.84 16.66
CA GLY A 33 -6.46 -39.18 16.47
C GLY A 33 -7.13 -39.67 17.75
N PHE A 34 -6.80 -39.04 18.88
CA PHE A 34 -7.40 -39.28 20.20
C PHE A 34 -7.11 -40.68 20.76
N LYS A 35 -5.98 -41.28 20.37
CA LYS A 35 -5.51 -42.60 20.81
C LYS A 35 -4.07 -42.53 21.30
N GLY A 36 -3.61 -43.58 21.99
CA GLY A 36 -2.21 -43.77 22.36
C GLY A 36 -1.77 -43.14 23.68
N PHE A 37 -2.64 -42.35 24.31
CA PHE A 37 -2.44 -41.83 25.67
C PHE A 37 -3.57 -42.36 26.54
N ASP A 38 -3.32 -43.45 27.27
CA ASP A 38 -4.35 -44.21 27.98
C ASP A 38 -5.15 -43.32 28.93
N GLU A 39 -4.48 -42.46 29.70
CA GLU A 39 -5.10 -41.52 30.64
C GLU A 39 -6.06 -40.51 29.98
N LEU A 40 -5.66 -39.91 28.85
CA LEU A 40 -6.48 -38.96 28.09
C LEU A 40 -7.61 -39.66 27.35
N THR A 41 -7.33 -40.86 26.84
CA THR A 41 -8.28 -41.71 26.14
C THR A 41 -9.38 -42.18 27.08
N GLU A 42 -9.03 -42.65 28.28
CA GLU A 42 -9.98 -43.02 29.33
C GLU A 42 -10.84 -41.83 29.76
N LEU A 43 -10.21 -40.66 29.93
CA LEU A 43 -10.94 -39.44 30.29
C LEU A 43 -11.98 -39.07 29.23
N PHE A 44 -11.59 -39.12 27.96
CA PHE A 44 -12.46 -38.87 26.83
C PHE A 44 -13.59 -39.90 26.74
N GLN A 45 -13.26 -41.19 26.90
CA GLN A 45 -14.27 -42.25 26.89
C GLN A 45 -15.30 -42.03 28.01
N LYS A 46 -14.85 -41.66 29.21
CA LYS A 46 -15.73 -41.35 30.34
C LYS A 46 -16.60 -40.11 30.09
N SER A 47 -16.05 -39.04 29.52
CA SER A 47 -16.80 -37.80 29.28
C SER A 47 -17.89 -37.96 28.21
N TYR A 48 -17.64 -38.81 27.22
CA TYR A 48 -18.58 -39.12 26.13
C TYR A 48 -19.40 -40.40 26.36
N GLY A 49 -19.18 -41.14 27.45
CA GLY A 49 -19.93 -42.34 27.81
C GLY A 49 -19.59 -43.59 26.99
N LEU A 50 -18.39 -43.63 26.41
CA LEU A 50 -17.84 -44.79 25.70
C LEU A 50 -17.24 -45.83 26.66
N ASP A 51 -16.96 -45.46 27.91
CA ASP A 51 -16.45 -46.34 28.97
C ASP A 51 -17.30 -47.59 29.22
N ARG A 52 -18.59 -47.51 28.88
CA ARG A 52 -19.58 -48.59 29.07
C ARG A 52 -19.71 -49.52 27.86
N LEU A 53 -19.03 -49.23 26.75
CA LEU A 53 -19.15 -49.95 25.50
C LEU A 53 -17.94 -50.86 25.31
N SER A 54 -18.18 -52.12 24.92
CA SER A 54 -17.10 -53.00 24.50
C SER A 54 -16.48 -52.48 23.19
N GLU A 55 -15.16 -52.35 23.16
CA GLU A 55 -14.37 -51.90 22.01
C GLU A 55 -14.64 -52.71 20.72
N SER A 56 -15.13 -53.94 20.84
CA SER A 56 -15.41 -54.86 19.73
C SER A 56 -16.77 -54.61 19.05
N THR A 57 -17.57 -53.65 19.50
CA THR A 57 -18.90 -53.42 18.95
C THR A 57 -18.85 -52.41 17.80
N ALA A 58 -19.51 -52.68 16.67
CA ALA A 58 -19.64 -51.71 15.57
C ALA A 58 -20.17 -50.34 16.05
N ASN A 59 -21.03 -50.34 17.08
CA ASN A 59 -21.55 -49.14 17.73
C ASN A 59 -20.49 -48.33 18.50
N HIS A 60 -19.42 -48.96 18.98
CA HIS A 60 -18.32 -48.26 19.66
C HIS A 60 -17.53 -47.44 18.65
N LEU A 61 -17.22 -48.00 17.47
CA LEU A 61 -16.49 -47.29 16.43
C LEU A 61 -17.26 -46.07 15.91
N THR A 62 -18.57 -46.21 15.68
CA THR A 62 -19.40 -45.09 15.20
C THR A 62 -19.56 -44.00 16.26
N MET A 63 -19.78 -44.38 17.52
CA MET A 63 -19.82 -43.45 18.64
C MET A 63 -18.48 -42.73 18.81
N TRP A 64 -17.36 -43.46 18.70
CA TRP A 64 -16.02 -42.90 18.79
C TRP A 64 -15.78 -41.82 17.72
N GLU A 65 -16.07 -42.13 16.46
CA GLU A 65 -15.92 -41.18 15.35
C GLU A 65 -16.80 -39.94 15.54
N GLN A 66 -18.03 -40.14 16.02
CA GLN A 66 -18.95 -39.04 16.27
C GLN A 66 -18.51 -38.16 17.45
N SER A 67 -18.13 -38.77 18.57
CA SER A 67 -17.58 -38.05 19.73
C SER A 67 -16.32 -37.28 19.38
N THR A 68 -15.46 -37.84 18.52
CA THR A 68 -14.25 -37.16 18.03
C THR A 68 -14.60 -35.89 17.26
N LYS A 69 -15.52 -35.99 16.29
CA LYS A 69 -15.98 -34.83 15.50
C LYS A 69 -16.65 -33.77 16.35
N ASP A 70 -17.44 -34.17 17.35
CA ASP A 70 -18.11 -33.24 18.25
C ASP A 70 -17.10 -32.54 19.18
N PHE A 71 -16.07 -33.26 19.65
CA PHE A 71 -14.98 -32.70 20.43
C PHE A 71 -14.17 -31.67 19.63
N GLU A 72 -13.75 -32.00 18.40
CA GLU A 72 -13.01 -31.09 17.52
C GLU A 72 -13.80 -29.80 17.23
N ARG A 73 -15.11 -29.94 16.98
CA ARG A 73 -16.00 -28.79 16.79
C ARG A 73 -16.03 -27.91 18.04
N SER A 74 -16.25 -28.51 19.22
CA SER A 74 -16.28 -27.77 20.48
C SER A 74 -14.95 -27.13 20.84
N LEU A 75 -13.82 -27.79 20.53
CA LEU A 75 -12.48 -27.23 20.72
C LEU A 75 -12.28 -26.00 19.83
N THR A 76 -12.68 -26.09 18.56
CA THR A 76 -12.60 -24.96 17.61
C THR A 76 -13.44 -23.77 18.09
N GLU A 77 -14.67 -24.02 18.56
CA GLU A 77 -15.54 -22.99 19.11
C GLU A 77 -14.97 -22.37 20.40
N TYR A 78 -14.36 -23.19 21.27
CA TYR A 78 -13.68 -22.72 22.48
C TYR A 78 -12.48 -21.81 22.14
N LEU A 79 -11.62 -22.25 21.23
CA LEU A 79 -10.46 -21.48 20.79
C LEU A 79 -10.86 -20.16 20.11
N SER A 80 -11.93 -20.21 19.31
CA SER A 80 -12.50 -19.02 18.67
C SER A 80 -13.00 -18.00 19.70
N LEU A 81 -13.64 -18.46 20.78
CA LEU A 81 -14.06 -17.60 21.89
C LEU A 81 -12.87 -16.94 22.61
N MET A 82 -11.77 -17.68 22.74
CA MET A 82 -10.53 -17.18 23.34
C MET A 82 -9.70 -16.30 22.39
N GLY A 83 -10.16 -16.09 21.16
CA GLY A 83 -9.46 -15.29 20.13
C GLY A 83 -8.21 -15.97 19.58
N VAL A 84 -8.08 -17.29 19.76
CA VAL A 84 -6.96 -18.07 19.23
C VAL A 84 -7.27 -18.44 17.79
N VAL A 85 -6.38 -18.06 16.87
CA VAL A 85 -6.50 -18.34 15.44
C VAL A 85 -5.69 -19.61 15.12
N PRO A 86 -6.20 -20.51 14.25
CA PRO A 86 -5.44 -21.67 13.79
C PRO A 86 -4.07 -21.27 13.22
N LYS A 87 -3.03 -22.03 13.56
CA LYS A 87 -1.65 -21.76 13.11
C LYS A 87 -1.53 -21.60 11.60
N GLN A 88 -2.28 -22.39 10.84
CA GLN A 88 -2.28 -22.33 9.38
C GLN A 88 -2.77 -20.98 8.85
N GLU A 89 -3.89 -20.47 9.39
CA GLU A 89 -4.41 -19.15 9.01
C GLU A 89 -3.44 -18.03 9.38
N HIS A 90 -2.75 -18.16 10.52
CA HIS A 90 -1.69 -17.23 10.90
C HIS A 90 -0.51 -17.27 9.93
N LEU A 91 -0.05 -18.46 9.52
CA LEU A 91 1.06 -18.60 8.56
C LEU A 91 0.69 -18.03 7.19
N GLU A 92 -0.52 -18.30 6.69
CA GLU A 92 -1.01 -17.71 5.45
C GLU A 92 -1.13 -16.18 5.53
N LEU A 93 -1.52 -15.65 6.70
CA LEU A 93 -1.57 -14.22 6.93
C LEU A 93 -0.17 -13.60 6.93
N VAL A 94 0.81 -14.28 7.54
CA VAL A 94 2.22 -13.86 7.53
C VAL A 94 2.75 -13.84 6.10
N GLU A 95 2.51 -14.88 5.30
CA GLU A 95 2.92 -14.94 3.90
C GLU A 95 2.32 -13.78 3.08
N LYS A 96 1.02 -13.51 3.25
CA LYS A 96 0.35 -12.37 2.60
C LYS A 96 0.95 -11.03 3.05
N TYR A 97 1.30 -10.90 4.33
CA TYR A 97 1.92 -9.70 4.86
C TYR A 97 3.31 -9.48 4.29
N GLU A 98 4.12 -10.52 4.18
CA GLU A 98 5.44 -10.47 3.55
C GLU A 98 5.36 -10.08 2.07
N ALA A 99 4.46 -10.72 1.31
CA ALA A 99 4.23 -10.38 -0.09
C ALA A 99 3.73 -8.94 -0.28
N LEU A 100 2.89 -8.44 0.63
CA LEU A 100 2.41 -7.06 0.59
C LEU A 100 3.53 -6.07 0.92
N LYS A 101 4.40 -6.41 1.88
CA LYS A 101 5.56 -5.59 2.25
C LYS A 101 6.55 -5.46 1.08
N GLU A 102 6.82 -6.55 0.36
CA GLU A 102 7.66 -6.54 -0.84
C GLU A 102 7.05 -5.68 -1.97
N LYS A 103 5.74 -5.82 -2.21
CA LYS A 103 5.01 -4.94 -3.15
C LYS A 103 5.08 -3.47 -2.74
N SER A 104 4.94 -3.16 -1.45
CA SER A 104 5.06 -1.78 -0.98
C SER A 104 6.46 -1.24 -1.18
N ALA A 105 7.51 -2.04 -0.92
CA ALA A 105 8.89 -1.63 -1.14
C ALA A 105 9.18 -1.35 -2.63
N SER A 106 8.80 -2.27 -3.51
CA SER A 106 8.96 -2.07 -4.97
C SER A 106 8.18 -0.86 -5.51
N GLN A 107 6.98 -0.60 -4.97
CA GLN A 107 6.21 0.59 -5.32
C GLN A 107 6.89 1.87 -4.85
N GLU A 108 7.45 1.89 -3.64
CA GLU A 108 8.18 3.06 -3.12
C GLU A 108 9.44 3.33 -3.96
N GLU A 109 10.21 2.29 -4.32
CA GLU A 109 11.36 2.42 -5.23
C GLU A 109 10.94 2.97 -6.60
N THR A 110 9.82 2.49 -7.15
CA THR A 110 9.27 2.99 -8.41
C THR A 110 8.88 4.46 -8.30
N ILE A 111 8.23 4.86 -7.20
CA ILE A 111 7.86 6.26 -6.95
C ILE A 111 9.10 7.14 -6.85
N VAL A 112 10.14 6.71 -6.13
CA VAL A 112 11.41 7.45 -6.02
C VAL A 112 12.04 7.63 -7.40
N HIS A 113 12.13 6.56 -8.18
CA HIS A 113 12.69 6.61 -9.54
C HIS A 113 11.88 7.53 -10.46
N LEU A 114 10.55 7.46 -10.42
CA LEU A 114 9.68 8.34 -11.21
C LEU A 114 9.84 9.81 -10.80
N ARG A 115 9.97 10.11 -9.51
CA ARG A 115 10.24 11.48 -9.02
C ARG A 115 11.58 11.99 -9.53
N GLN A 116 12.63 11.17 -9.46
CA GLN A 116 13.95 11.52 -10.01
C GLN A 116 13.90 11.81 -11.51
N LEU A 117 13.16 11.02 -12.29
CA LEU A 117 12.98 11.26 -13.72
C LEU A 117 12.24 12.58 -14.02
N ILE A 118 11.23 12.91 -13.22
CA ILE A 118 10.49 14.18 -13.35
C ILE A 118 11.42 15.36 -13.03
N GLU A 119 12.17 15.29 -11.94
CA GLU A 119 13.14 16.31 -11.56
C GLU A 119 14.22 16.49 -12.63
N GLY A 120 14.77 15.39 -13.14
CA GLY A 120 15.74 15.42 -14.23
C GLY A 120 15.20 16.07 -15.50
N LYS A 121 13.98 15.72 -15.92
CA LYS A 121 13.32 16.36 -17.09
C LYS A 121 13.05 17.85 -16.87
N GLN A 122 12.68 18.26 -15.65
CA GLN A 122 12.47 19.67 -15.34
C GLN A 122 13.77 20.47 -15.36
N LEU A 123 14.89 19.88 -14.93
CA LEU A 123 16.21 20.51 -15.02
C LEU A 123 16.64 20.70 -16.48
N ASP A 124 16.52 19.65 -17.29
CA ASP A 124 16.85 19.68 -18.73
C ASP A 124 16.01 20.72 -19.49
N GLN A 125 14.70 20.79 -19.20
CA GLN A 125 13.82 21.80 -19.79
C GLN A 125 14.22 23.24 -19.39
N LYS A 126 14.60 23.47 -18.13
CA LYS A 126 15.06 24.79 -17.66
C LYS A 126 16.36 25.20 -18.34
N GLU A 127 17.32 24.27 -18.45
CA GLU A 127 18.60 24.52 -19.11
C GLU A 127 18.41 24.89 -20.59
N LEU A 128 17.51 24.17 -21.29
CA LEU A 128 17.16 24.48 -22.68
C LEU A 128 16.54 25.88 -22.82
N HIS A 129 15.60 26.26 -21.94
CA HIS A 129 15.01 27.60 -21.95
C HIS A 129 16.04 28.70 -21.71
N THR A 130 16.95 28.53 -20.75
CA THR A 130 18.01 29.50 -20.47
C THR A 130 19.00 29.61 -21.63
N GLY A 131 19.36 28.50 -22.27
CA GLY A 131 20.18 28.49 -23.48
C GLY A 131 19.51 29.25 -24.62
N PHE A 132 18.21 29.05 -24.82
CA PHE A 132 17.42 29.75 -25.84
C PHE A 132 17.30 31.25 -25.56
N GLU A 133 17.05 31.65 -24.31
CA GLU A 133 17.02 33.06 -23.91
C GLU A 133 18.36 33.75 -24.17
N THR A 134 19.47 33.07 -23.86
CA THR A 134 20.82 33.57 -24.11
C THR A 134 21.10 33.74 -25.61
N LEU A 135 20.64 32.79 -26.43
CA LEU A 135 20.80 32.85 -27.88
C LEU A 135 20.00 34.01 -28.49
N ILE A 136 18.76 34.23 -28.04
CA ILE A 136 17.94 35.37 -28.47
C ILE A 136 18.61 36.69 -28.10
N LYS A 137 19.11 36.81 -26.87
CA LYS A 137 19.82 38.03 -26.44
C LYS A 137 21.03 38.29 -27.33
N LYS A 138 21.85 37.26 -27.57
CA LYS A 138 23.02 37.37 -28.45
C LYS A 138 22.64 37.78 -29.87
N GLN A 139 21.59 37.17 -30.44
CA GLN A 139 21.12 37.51 -31.78
C GLN A 139 20.58 38.95 -31.85
N SER A 140 19.87 39.40 -30.80
CA SER A 140 19.39 40.78 -30.68
C SER A 140 20.55 41.77 -30.61
N ASP A 141 21.58 41.46 -29.83
CA ASP A 141 22.79 42.28 -29.71
C ASP A 141 23.57 42.33 -31.04
N ASP A 142 23.73 41.20 -31.71
CA ASP A 142 24.39 41.12 -33.03
C ASP A 142 23.61 41.90 -34.09
N PHE A 143 22.27 41.84 -34.07
CA PHE A 143 21.43 42.63 -34.96
C PHE A 143 21.52 44.13 -34.67
N ASN A 144 21.43 44.53 -33.40
CA ASN A 144 21.56 45.93 -32.99
C ASN A 144 22.92 46.49 -33.40
N ARG A 145 23.99 45.71 -33.19
CA ARG A 145 25.34 46.07 -33.63
C ARG A 145 25.44 46.22 -35.15
N LEU A 146 24.79 45.34 -35.92
CA LEU A 146 24.72 45.48 -37.38
C LEU A 146 24.01 46.78 -37.79
N VAL A 147 22.86 47.07 -37.16
CA VAL A 147 22.10 48.30 -37.41
C VAL A 147 22.90 49.55 -37.03
N GLU A 148 23.59 49.54 -35.89
CA GLU A 148 24.49 50.62 -35.48
C GLU A 148 25.63 50.82 -36.49
N THR A 149 26.29 49.74 -36.93
CA THR A 149 27.35 49.86 -37.95
C THR A 149 26.84 50.37 -39.30
N MET A 150 25.62 49.99 -39.71
CA MET A 150 24.99 50.54 -40.92
C MET A 150 24.55 52.00 -40.73
N GLY A 151 24.05 52.36 -39.55
CA GLY A 151 23.72 53.74 -39.18
C GLY A 151 24.94 54.65 -39.20
N ASP A 152 26.08 54.18 -38.69
CA ASP A 152 27.36 54.89 -38.72
C ASP A 152 27.93 55.02 -40.15
N ILE A 153 27.65 54.06 -41.04
CA ILE A 153 28.00 54.18 -42.46
C ILE A 153 27.12 55.24 -43.15
N GLY A 154 25.84 55.33 -42.77
CA GLY A 154 24.92 56.36 -43.27
C GLY A 154 25.12 57.75 -42.67
N ALA A 155 25.72 57.86 -41.48
CA ALA A 155 25.94 59.13 -40.77
C ALA A 155 27.25 59.86 -41.16
N LYS A 156 28.07 59.30 -42.05
CA LYS A 156 29.31 59.93 -42.55
C LYS A 156 29.12 60.93 -43.69
N GLU A 157 27.88 61.26 -44.06
CA GLU A 157 27.59 62.43 -44.89
C GLU A 157 27.05 63.56 -44.00
N GLU A 158 27.85 64.62 -43.82
CA GLU A 158 27.50 65.77 -42.98
C GLU A 158 26.32 66.61 -43.51
N PRO A 159 25.65 67.37 -42.61
CA PRO A 159 24.35 67.99 -42.86
C PRO A 159 24.46 69.37 -43.51
N VAL A 160 23.79 69.58 -44.65
CA VAL A 160 23.61 70.93 -45.23
C VAL A 160 22.40 71.62 -44.57
N LYS A 161 22.72 72.69 -43.82
CA LYS A 161 21.78 73.66 -43.25
C LYS A 161 20.98 74.37 -44.33
N GLN A 162 19.66 74.48 -44.16
CA GLN A 162 18.86 75.65 -44.58
C GLN A 162 17.61 75.81 -43.70
N LYS A 163 17.34 77.06 -43.32
CA LYS A 163 16.26 77.57 -42.45
C LYS A 163 15.66 78.79 -43.19
N PRO A 164 14.44 79.30 -42.88
CA PRO A 164 13.11 78.69 -42.96
C PRO A 164 12.07 79.62 -43.68
N SER A 165 10.78 79.19 -43.69
CA SER A 165 9.54 80.02 -43.63
C SER A 165 8.79 80.31 -44.96
N PRO A 166 7.49 80.65 -44.96
CA PRO A 166 6.32 80.14 -44.20
C PRO A 166 5.09 79.86 -45.11
N GLY A 167 4.08 79.10 -44.64
CA GLY A 167 2.83 79.03 -45.42
C GLY A 167 1.69 78.11 -44.94
N LYS A 168 1.04 78.48 -43.84
CA LYS A 168 -0.40 78.29 -43.52
C LYS A 168 -1.05 76.89 -43.49
N LYS A 169 -1.41 76.52 -42.24
CA LYS A 169 -2.75 76.19 -41.72
C LYS A 169 -3.59 75.13 -42.46
N LYS A 170 -3.92 74.03 -41.75
CA LYS A 170 -5.29 73.82 -41.23
C LYS A 170 -5.34 72.69 -40.19
N ALA A 171 -6.12 72.96 -39.15
CA ALA A 171 -6.45 72.10 -38.03
C ALA A 171 -7.55 71.09 -38.37
N THR A 172 -7.61 69.95 -37.67
CA THR A 172 -8.80 69.38 -36.99
C THR A 172 -8.41 68.03 -36.35
N LYS A 173 -8.34 67.91 -35.02
CA LYS A 173 -9.34 67.23 -34.15
C LYS A 173 -10.13 66.15 -34.91
N THR A 174 -10.13 64.89 -34.46
CA THR A 174 -11.21 64.40 -33.58
C THR A 174 -10.82 63.15 -32.80
N LYS A 175 -11.16 63.23 -31.52
CA LYS A 175 -11.20 62.24 -30.45
C LYS A 175 -12.39 61.30 -30.69
N VAL A 176 -12.21 59.98 -30.68
CA VAL A 176 -13.31 59.04 -30.37
C VAL A 176 -12.93 58.26 -29.12
N THR A 177 -13.58 58.67 -28.04
CA THR A 177 -13.74 57.96 -26.77
C THR A 177 -14.89 56.96 -26.84
N LYS A 178 -14.86 55.98 -25.92
CA LYS A 178 -15.96 55.12 -25.42
C LYS A 178 -16.35 53.97 -26.37
N LYS A 179 -16.74 52.78 -25.91
CA LYS A 179 -17.18 52.25 -24.61
C LYS A 179 -17.22 50.70 -24.75
N ALA A 180 -16.85 49.95 -23.72
CA ALA A 180 -17.71 49.03 -22.96
C ALA A 180 -18.36 47.84 -23.70
N SER A 181 -18.04 46.62 -23.24
CA SER A 181 -18.96 45.57 -22.74
C SER A 181 -18.11 44.30 -22.52
N ALA A 182 -17.90 43.78 -21.31
CA ALA A 182 -18.88 43.17 -20.42
C ALA A 182 -19.65 42.02 -21.09
N LYS A 183 -19.05 40.83 -21.13
CA LYS A 183 -19.58 39.60 -20.55
C LYS A 183 -18.52 38.50 -20.55
#